data_AF-A0A7L4R816-F1
#
_entry.id   AF-A0A7L4R816-F1
#
_cell.length_a   1.000
_cell.length_b   1.000
_cell.length_c   1.000
_cell.angle_alpha   90.00
_cell.angle_beta   90.00
_cell.angle_gamma   90.00
#
_symmetry.space_group_name_H-M   'P 1'
#
loop_
_entity.id
_entity.type
_entity.pdbx_description
1 polymer ?
#
loop_
_entity_poly.entity_id
_entity_poly.type
_entity_poly.pdbx_seq_one_letter_code
_entity_poly.pdbx_strand_id
1 'polypeptide(L)'
;MEFKSMLFFSFLASLLLLSGCLQSQPRACTEEARLCPDGSYVGRAGPDCEFAPCPNATGCDGYQVDACPAGCEVCPPCETCSSIGCHSPNFCRAIGFESNWYENLAPVNITVNETLPEPTHALPEFNITYEINDTAIENITEKNYYGLEFDNYTILLEDLAPRGSGYCALVKIVTIEGTNMREFDRAQICPGDSYYWVSPEHHKYRIKVMETASGYSGRAAWANIVVYR
;
A
#
# COMPACT_ATOMS: atom_id res chain seq x y z
N MET A 1 -24.97 20.63 76.58
CA MET A 1 -24.70 19.64 75.51
C MET A 1 -23.65 20.22 74.59
N GLU A 2 -22.36 20.33 74.95
CA GLU A 2 -21.44 21.12 74.09
C GLU A 2 -20.01 20.55 74.00
N PHE A 3 -19.46 19.93 75.06
CA PHE A 3 -18.04 19.53 75.01
C PHE A 3 -17.77 18.26 74.19
N LYS A 4 -18.69 17.29 74.22
CA LYS A 4 -18.55 16.02 73.48
C LYS A 4 -18.76 16.20 71.96
N SER A 5 -19.55 17.21 71.58
CA SER A 5 -19.82 17.55 70.18
C SER A 5 -18.63 18.26 69.54
N MET A 6 -18.02 19.25 70.23
CA MET A 6 -16.81 19.93 69.72
C MET A 6 -15.61 18.99 69.53
N LEU A 7 -15.39 18.02 70.43
CA LEU A 7 -14.33 17.03 70.25
C LEU A 7 -14.57 16.16 69.01
N PHE A 8 -15.81 15.74 68.77
CA PHE A 8 -16.18 14.92 67.62
C PHE A 8 -16.03 15.69 66.30
N PHE A 9 -16.47 16.95 66.24
CA PHE A 9 -16.28 17.81 65.07
C PHE A 9 -14.81 18.15 64.82
N SER A 10 -13.99 18.34 65.86
CA SER A 10 -12.55 18.56 65.68
C SER A 10 -11.83 17.31 65.16
N PHE A 11 -12.26 16.13 65.61
CA PHE A 11 -11.70 14.85 65.15
C PHE A 11 -12.12 14.56 63.71
N LEU A 12 -13.39 14.82 63.35
CA LEU A 12 -13.87 14.73 61.97
C LEU A 12 -13.19 15.73 61.05
N ALA A 13 -12.99 16.98 61.50
CA ALA A 13 -12.28 18.00 60.73
C ALA A 13 -10.79 17.66 60.55
N SER A 14 -10.13 17.11 61.58
CA SER A 14 -8.77 16.57 61.45
C SER A 14 -8.70 15.37 60.49
N LEU A 15 -9.67 14.45 60.54
CA LEU A 15 -9.74 13.30 59.65
C LEU A 15 -10.02 13.70 58.19
N LEU A 16 -10.84 14.73 57.97
CA LEU A 16 -11.10 15.35 56.67
C LEU A 16 -9.87 16.10 56.14
N LEU A 17 -9.10 16.79 56.99
CA LEU A 17 -7.86 17.47 56.61
C LEU A 17 -6.72 16.47 56.29
N LEU A 18 -6.67 15.31 56.95
CA LEU A 18 -5.69 14.25 56.68
C LEU A 18 -5.97 13.46 55.37
N SER A 19 -7.20 13.51 54.84
CA SER A 19 -7.58 12.74 53.63
C SER A 19 -7.25 13.45 52.31
N GLY A 20 -6.74 14.69 52.35
CA GLY A 20 -6.52 15.52 51.16
C GLY A 20 -5.21 15.29 50.38
N CYS A 21 -4.33 14.37 50.81
CA CYS A 21 -2.98 14.21 50.23
C CYS A 21 -2.66 12.80 49.72
N LEU A 22 -3.64 12.01 49.26
CA LEU A 22 -3.36 10.85 48.40
C LEU A 22 -3.00 11.33 46.97
N GLN A 23 -1.91 12.08 46.86
CA GLN A 23 -1.38 12.52 45.59
C GLN A 23 -0.58 11.34 45.00
N SER A 24 -1.03 10.82 43.86
CA SER A 24 -0.32 9.79 43.09
C SER A 24 1.14 10.19 42.99
N GLN A 25 2.03 9.41 43.61
CA GLN A 25 3.47 9.64 43.50
C GLN A 25 3.82 9.61 42.01
N PRO A 26 4.53 10.62 41.47
CA PRO A 26 4.96 10.60 40.08
C PRO A 26 5.85 9.37 39.88
N ARG A 27 5.30 8.35 39.22
CA ARG A 27 6.02 7.13 38.87
C ARG A 27 7.05 7.50 37.81
N ALA A 28 8.33 7.22 38.08
CA ALA A 28 9.35 7.35 37.06
C ALA A 28 9.09 6.30 35.96
N CYS A 29 8.88 6.77 34.73
CA CYS A 29 8.77 5.91 33.56
C CYS A 29 10.16 5.65 32.95
N THR A 30 10.30 4.57 32.20
CA THR A 30 11.52 4.29 31.44
C THR A 30 11.70 5.32 30.33
N GLU A 31 12.94 5.68 30.01
CA GLU A 31 13.31 6.66 28.97
C GLU A 31 13.26 6.08 27.54
N GLU A 32 12.32 5.16 27.31
CA GLU A 32 12.11 4.58 25.99
C GLU A 32 11.38 5.57 25.10
N ALA A 33 11.81 5.66 23.84
CA ALA A 33 11.16 6.47 22.83
C ALA A 33 10.55 5.58 21.74
N ARG A 34 9.33 5.89 21.33
CA ARG A 34 8.67 5.29 20.16
C ARG A 34 8.72 6.29 19.01
N LEU A 35 9.20 5.85 17.85
CA LEU A 35 9.12 6.60 16.61
C LEU A 35 7.65 6.70 16.18
N CYS A 36 7.20 7.92 15.95
CA CYS A 36 5.88 8.20 15.41
C CYS A 36 5.90 8.15 13.88
N PRO A 37 4.75 7.91 13.22
CA PRO A 37 4.64 7.93 11.76
C PRO A 37 5.04 9.27 11.12
N ASP A 38 4.99 10.37 11.88
CA ASP A 38 5.46 11.70 11.45
C ASP A 38 6.98 11.90 11.58
N GLY A 39 7.72 10.89 12.03
CA GLY A 39 9.16 10.96 12.28
C GLY A 39 9.55 11.57 13.63
N SER A 40 8.60 12.04 14.43
CA SER A 40 8.85 12.49 15.80
C SER A 40 9.04 11.31 16.76
N TYR A 41 9.47 11.58 18.00
CA TYR A 41 9.62 10.57 19.03
C TYR A 41 8.76 10.90 20.25
N VAL A 42 8.04 9.92 20.76
CA VAL A 42 7.24 10.04 21.98
C VAL A 42 7.79 9.12 23.06
N GLY A 43 7.93 9.66 24.27
CA GLY A 43 8.30 8.89 25.46
C GLY A 43 7.08 8.28 26.15
N ARG A 44 7.33 7.48 27.20
CA ARG A 44 6.29 7.03 28.12
C ARG A 44 5.84 8.16 29.05
N ALA A 45 4.54 8.27 29.29
CA ALA A 45 3.92 9.27 30.14
C ALA A 45 2.71 8.71 30.90
N GLY A 46 2.22 9.45 31.90
CA GLY A 46 1.03 9.10 32.68
C GLY A 46 1.27 8.07 33.80
N PRO A 47 0.23 7.73 34.57
CA PRO A 47 0.34 6.86 35.74
C PRO A 47 0.74 5.42 35.40
N ASP A 48 0.37 4.96 34.19
CA ASP A 48 0.63 3.61 33.70
C ASP A 48 1.88 3.52 32.80
N CYS A 49 2.60 4.62 32.58
CA CYS A 49 3.78 4.69 31.73
C CYS A 49 3.56 4.15 30.31
N GLU A 50 2.48 4.60 29.67
CA GLU A 50 2.18 4.30 28.27
C GLU A 50 2.81 5.34 27.35
N PHE A 51 3.07 5.00 26.08
CA PHE A 51 3.59 5.98 25.12
C PHE A 51 2.61 7.13 24.93
N ALA A 52 3.10 8.36 25.00
CA ALA A 52 2.30 9.53 24.68
C ALA A 52 1.75 9.43 23.24
N PRO A 53 0.58 10.02 22.96
CA PRO A 53 0.06 10.09 21.61
C PRO A 53 1.01 10.88 20.70
N CYS A 54 1.10 10.48 19.43
CA CYS A 54 1.89 11.21 18.44
C CYS A 54 1.28 12.60 18.16
N PRO A 55 2.09 13.67 18.05
CA PRO A 55 1.61 15.04 17.94
C PRO A 55 0.81 15.30 16.66
N ASN A 56 1.16 14.64 15.55
CA ASN A 56 0.37 14.62 14.32
C ASN A 56 -0.26 13.25 14.08
N ALA A 57 -1.05 12.77 15.05
CA ALA A 57 -2.00 11.68 14.81
C ALA A 57 -3.18 12.13 13.91
N THR A 58 -2.99 13.12 13.04
CA THR A 58 -3.82 13.30 11.85
C THR A 58 -3.70 12.00 11.09
N GLY A 59 -4.81 11.26 10.97
CA GLY A 59 -4.84 9.88 10.51
C GLY A 59 -4.39 9.69 9.06
N CYS A 60 -3.10 9.90 8.80
CA CYS A 60 -2.48 9.57 7.54
C CYS A 60 -2.38 8.07 7.38
N ASP A 61 -2.36 7.28 8.46
CA ASP A 61 -2.27 5.81 8.39
C ASP A 61 -3.58 5.17 7.89
N GLY A 62 -3.81 5.23 6.58
CA GLY A 62 -5.01 4.71 5.94
C GLY A 62 -4.71 4.11 4.57
N TYR A 63 -5.42 3.05 4.20
CA TYR A 63 -5.28 2.42 2.88
C TYR A 63 -6.13 3.10 1.79
N GLN A 64 -6.97 4.08 2.15
CA GLN A 64 -7.84 4.77 1.20
C GLN A 64 -7.10 5.90 0.50
N VAL A 65 -6.45 5.55 -0.61
CA VAL A 65 -5.75 6.48 -1.53
C VAL A 65 -6.67 7.63 -1.96
N ASP A 66 -7.90 7.32 -2.36
CA ASP A 66 -8.88 8.32 -2.85
C ASP A 66 -9.40 9.26 -1.75
N ALA A 67 -9.19 8.90 -0.48
CA ALA A 67 -9.62 9.68 0.68
C ALA A 67 -8.43 10.17 1.52
N CYS A 68 -7.26 10.31 0.90
CA CYS A 68 -6.06 10.74 1.60
C CYS A 68 -6.26 12.12 2.24
N PRO A 69 -6.11 12.26 3.58
CA PRO A 69 -6.35 13.55 4.22
C PRO A 69 -5.38 14.62 3.72
N ALA A 70 -5.86 15.87 3.68
CA ALA A 70 -5.00 17.00 3.33
C ALA A 70 -3.78 17.08 4.28
N GLY A 71 -2.58 17.12 3.70
CA GLY A 71 -1.31 17.09 4.44
C GLY A 71 -0.70 15.70 4.61
N CYS A 72 -1.35 14.64 4.12
CA CYS A 72 -0.77 13.31 3.96
C CYS A 72 -0.31 13.10 2.51
N GLU A 73 0.60 12.15 2.31
CA GLU A 73 1.10 11.75 1.00
C GLU A 73 0.79 10.28 0.74
N VAL A 74 0.48 9.96 -0.52
CA VAL A 74 0.28 8.58 -0.96
C VAL A 74 1.66 8.00 -1.29
N CYS A 75 2.10 6.99 -0.55
CA CYS A 75 3.33 6.24 -0.84
C CYS A 75 3.24 4.81 -0.31
N PRO A 76 4.14 3.89 -0.71
CA PRO A 76 4.17 2.55 -0.13
C PRO A 76 4.51 2.57 1.37
N PRO A 77 3.99 1.64 2.20
CA PRO A 77 4.32 1.56 3.62
C PRO A 77 5.71 0.97 3.88
N CYS A 78 6.42 0.53 2.84
CA CYS A 78 7.82 0.11 2.93
C CYS A 78 8.50 0.14 1.55
N GLU A 79 9.84 0.10 1.55
CA GLU A 79 10.66 0.13 0.33
C GLU A 79 10.39 -1.04 -0.63
N THR A 80 9.93 -2.18 -0.12
CA THR A 80 9.65 -3.40 -0.89
C THR A 80 8.16 -3.75 -0.95
N CYS A 81 7.29 -2.84 -0.53
CA CYS A 81 5.85 -3.10 -0.44
C CYS A 81 5.16 -2.63 -1.71
N SER A 82 4.24 -3.44 -2.20
CA SER A 82 3.50 -3.22 -3.45
C SER A 82 2.14 -2.53 -3.29
N SER A 83 1.77 -2.22 -2.05
CA SER A 83 0.55 -1.52 -1.71
C SER A 83 0.87 -0.05 -1.44
N ILE A 84 0.11 0.88 -2.00
CA ILE A 84 0.18 2.28 -1.57
C ILE A 84 -0.80 2.53 -0.43
N GLY A 85 -0.35 3.30 0.55
CA GLY A 85 -1.17 3.84 1.63
C GLY A 85 -1.02 5.36 1.68
N CYS A 86 -1.88 5.98 2.45
CA CYS A 86 -1.63 7.31 2.96
C CYS A 86 -0.60 7.22 4.08
N HIS A 87 0.33 8.17 4.11
CA HIS A 87 1.35 8.29 5.13
C HIS A 87 1.73 9.75 5.34
N SER A 88 2.54 10.01 6.37
CA SER A 88 3.06 11.36 6.58
C SER A 88 4.09 11.72 5.48
N PRO A 89 4.21 13.01 5.10
CA PRO A 89 5.26 13.46 4.18
C PRO A 89 6.69 13.15 4.65
N ASN A 90 6.92 13.09 5.95
CA ASN A 90 8.23 12.75 6.50
C ASN A 90 8.55 11.28 6.29
N PHE A 91 7.56 10.42 6.49
CA PHE A 91 7.68 8.99 6.25
C PHE A 91 7.97 8.71 4.78
N CYS A 92 7.15 9.24 3.86
CA CYS A 92 7.33 9.03 2.42
C CYS A 92 8.71 9.49 1.95
N ARG A 93 9.16 10.68 2.37
CA ARG A 93 10.50 11.18 2.01
C ARG A 93 11.63 10.33 2.59
N ALA A 94 11.47 9.78 3.80
CA ALA A 94 12.49 8.93 4.42
C ALA A 94 12.73 7.64 3.63
N ILE A 95 11.71 7.12 2.94
CA ILE A 95 11.81 5.97 2.03
C ILE A 95 11.96 6.39 0.54
N GLY A 96 12.28 7.67 0.30
CA GLY A 96 12.61 8.20 -1.02
C GLY A 96 11.42 8.54 -1.92
N PHE A 97 10.21 8.64 -1.41
CA PHE A 97 8.99 9.05 -2.13
C PHE A 97 8.66 10.51 -1.83
N GLU A 98 8.84 11.40 -2.81
CA GLU A 98 8.47 12.81 -2.70
C GLU A 98 6.97 13.02 -2.99
N SER A 99 6.44 14.19 -2.60
CA SER A 99 5.07 14.60 -2.91
C SER A 99 4.76 14.44 -4.41
N ASN A 100 3.64 13.78 -4.73
CA ASN A 100 3.16 13.53 -6.10
C ASN A 100 4.10 12.69 -6.97
N TRP A 101 4.99 11.87 -6.38
CA TRP A 101 5.86 10.96 -7.14
C TRP A 101 5.08 10.11 -8.15
N TYR A 102 3.85 9.69 -7.83
CA TYR A 102 2.99 8.86 -8.68
C TYR A 102 2.42 9.63 -9.89
N GLU A 103 2.38 10.96 -9.84
CA GLU A 103 1.94 11.84 -10.94
C GLU A 103 3.08 12.13 -11.91
N ASN A 104 4.32 12.08 -11.42
CA ASN A 104 5.52 12.34 -12.20
C ASN A 104 6.03 11.11 -12.98
N LEU A 105 5.39 9.94 -12.85
CA LEU A 105 5.76 8.74 -13.59
C LEU A 105 5.43 8.92 -15.08
N ALA A 106 6.40 8.64 -15.94
CA ALA A 106 6.27 8.68 -17.39
C ALA A 106 5.96 7.27 -17.95
N PRO A 107 5.26 7.16 -19.09
CA PRO A 107 5.09 5.85 -19.74
C PRO A 107 6.44 5.24 -20.12
N VAL A 108 6.63 3.95 -19.83
CA VAL A 108 7.84 3.20 -20.20
C VAL A 108 7.77 2.81 -21.67
N ASN A 109 8.92 2.78 -22.36
CA ASN A 109 8.99 2.17 -23.70
C ASN A 109 8.80 0.66 -23.57
N ILE A 110 7.70 0.16 -24.10
CA ILE A 110 7.31 -1.24 -24.05
C ILE A 110 7.76 -1.94 -25.32
N THR A 111 8.40 -3.10 -25.19
CA THR A 111 8.67 -4.01 -26.31
C THR A 111 7.65 -5.14 -26.29
N VAL A 112 6.89 -5.27 -27.38
CA VAL A 112 5.94 -6.37 -27.55
C VAL A 112 6.59 -7.40 -28.46
N ASN A 113 6.74 -8.63 -27.99
CA ASN A 113 7.13 -9.76 -28.84
C ASN A 113 5.91 -10.19 -29.69
N GLU A 114 5.54 -9.40 -30.71
CA GLU A 114 4.38 -9.66 -31.56
C GLU A 114 4.61 -10.74 -32.62
N THR A 115 3.60 -11.60 -32.79
CA THR A 115 2.87 -11.71 -34.07
C THR A 115 1.38 -11.90 -33.76
N LEU A 116 0.49 -10.98 -34.12
CA LEU A 116 -0.92 -11.15 -34.54
C LEU A 116 -1.51 -9.76 -34.89
N PRO A 117 -2.54 -9.65 -35.77
CA PRO A 117 -2.72 -8.51 -36.67
C PRO A 117 -3.53 -7.34 -36.11
N GLU A 118 -3.24 -6.15 -36.66
CA GLU A 118 -3.79 -4.82 -36.35
C GLU A 118 -5.33 -4.71 -36.23
N PRO A 119 -5.80 -3.74 -35.41
CA PRO A 119 -6.94 -2.90 -35.75
C PRO A 119 -6.48 -1.47 -36.08
N THR A 120 -6.96 -0.98 -37.21
CA THR A 120 -6.64 0.32 -37.80
C THR A 120 -7.28 1.49 -37.04
N HIS A 121 -6.45 2.52 -36.81
CA HIS A 121 -6.75 3.94 -36.50
C HIS A 121 -7.20 4.32 -35.07
N ALA A 122 -6.25 4.76 -34.21
CA ALA A 122 -6.07 6.17 -33.77
C ALA A 122 -5.13 6.34 -32.54
N LEU A 123 -4.03 7.11 -32.71
CA LEU A 123 -3.16 7.84 -31.74
C LEU A 123 -2.43 7.06 -30.58
N PRO A 124 -1.26 7.54 -30.09
CA PRO A 124 -0.25 6.70 -29.43
C PRO A 124 -0.55 6.53 -27.94
N GLU A 125 -1.56 5.73 -27.64
CA GLU A 125 -1.70 5.04 -26.37
C GLU A 125 -1.38 3.57 -26.67
N PHE A 126 -0.32 3.03 -26.08
CA PHE A 126 0.06 1.63 -26.28
C PHE A 126 -1.00 0.73 -25.61
N ASN A 127 -2.08 0.47 -26.35
CA ASN A 127 -3.19 -0.41 -25.99
C ASN A 127 -2.80 -1.85 -26.35
N ILE A 128 -2.66 -2.72 -25.36
CA ILE A 128 -2.42 -4.15 -25.61
C ILE A 128 -3.69 -4.91 -25.25
N THR A 129 -4.24 -5.62 -26.24
CA THR A 129 -5.39 -6.52 -26.10
C THR A 129 -4.87 -7.96 -26.19
N TYR A 130 -5.12 -8.79 -25.17
CA TYR A 130 -4.51 -10.11 -24.98
C TYR A 130 -5.45 -11.31 -25.24
N GLU A 131 -5.61 -11.79 -26.47
CA GLU A 131 -6.53 -12.92 -26.71
C GLU A 131 -5.91 -14.28 -26.28
N ILE A 132 -6.38 -14.89 -25.17
CA ILE A 132 -6.07 -16.32 -24.89
C ILE A 132 -6.85 -17.17 -25.89
N ASN A 133 -6.20 -18.14 -26.55
CA ASN A 133 -6.89 -19.17 -27.34
C ASN A 133 -6.41 -20.55 -26.86
N ASP A 134 -7.34 -21.52 -26.79
CA ASP A 134 -7.17 -22.86 -26.20
C ASP A 134 -5.96 -23.67 -26.71
N THR A 135 -5.43 -23.39 -27.90
CA THR A 135 -4.25 -24.09 -28.43
C THR A 135 -2.96 -23.79 -27.66
N ALA A 136 -2.93 -22.76 -26.80
CA ALA A 136 -1.78 -22.42 -25.97
C ALA A 136 -1.67 -23.27 -24.68
N ILE A 137 -2.71 -24.00 -24.29
CA ILE A 137 -2.74 -24.74 -23.00
C ILE A 137 -2.13 -26.14 -23.11
N GLU A 138 -2.11 -26.76 -24.30
CA GLU A 138 -1.65 -28.16 -24.45
C GLU A 138 -0.17 -28.36 -24.83
N ASN A 139 0.59 -27.30 -25.12
CA ASN A 139 2.01 -27.43 -25.54
C ASN A 139 3.00 -26.79 -24.55
N ILE A 140 2.93 -27.22 -23.29
CA ILE A 140 3.82 -26.80 -22.19
C ILE A 140 5.27 -27.32 -22.36
N THR A 141 5.58 -28.01 -23.47
CA THR A 141 6.95 -28.37 -23.86
C THR A 141 7.67 -27.31 -24.71
N GLU A 142 6.97 -26.27 -25.18
CA GLU A 142 7.54 -25.05 -25.79
C GLU A 142 6.84 -23.83 -25.17
N LYS A 143 7.30 -23.41 -24.00
CA LYS A 143 6.67 -22.37 -23.16
C LYS A 143 6.86 -20.96 -23.74
N ASN A 144 6.12 -20.63 -24.80
CA ASN A 144 5.98 -19.25 -25.28
C ASN A 144 5.07 -18.50 -24.29
N TYR A 145 5.69 -17.85 -23.31
CA TYR A 145 5.00 -16.93 -22.42
C TYR A 145 4.74 -15.63 -23.18
N TYR A 146 3.46 -15.26 -23.32
CA TYR A 146 3.10 -13.94 -23.81
C TYR A 146 3.07 -13.00 -22.62
N GLY A 147 3.94 -11.99 -22.65
CA GLY A 147 4.14 -11.08 -21.53
C GLY A 147 4.46 -9.68 -22.00
N LEU A 148 4.16 -8.72 -21.12
CA LEU A 148 4.48 -7.32 -21.33
C LEU A 148 5.90 -7.08 -20.82
N GLU A 149 6.87 -6.91 -21.72
CA GLU A 149 8.24 -6.58 -21.34
C GLU A 149 8.40 -5.08 -21.07
N PHE A 150 9.06 -4.76 -19.97
CA PHE A 150 9.40 -3.39 -19.56
C PHE A 150 10.72 -3.40 -18.78
N ASP A 151 11.66 -2.54 -19.17
CA ASP A 151 13.04 -2.59 -18.69
C ASP A 151 13.62 -4.03 -18.76
N ASN A 152 13.91 -4.68 -17.63
CA ASN A 152 14.42 -6.05 -17.53
C ASN A 152 13.36 -7.05 -17.04
N TYR A 153 12.09 -6.64 -16.98
CA TYR A 153 11.01 -7.38 -16.37
C TYR A 153 9.92 -7.73 -17.38
N THR A 154 9.11 -8.71 -17.02
CA THR A 154 7.95 -9.14 -17.80
C THR A 154 6.75 -9.22 -16.88
N ILE A 155 5.64 -8.57 -17.25
CA ILE A 155 4.33 -8.81 -16.64
C ILE A 155 3.66 -9.97 -17.39
N LEU A 156 3.27 -11.00 -16.65
CA LEU A 156 2.48 -12.13 -17.16
C LEU A 156 1.06 -12.03 -16.63
N LEU A 157 0.06 -12.12 -17.52
CA LEU A 157 -1.33 -12.33 -17.13
C LEU A 157 -1.54 -13.81 -16.82
N GLU A 158 -1.82 -14.14 -15.57
CA GLU A 158 -2.10 -15.52 -15.17
C GLU A 158 -3.55 -15.91 -15.40
N ASP A 159 -4.47 -15.06 -14.96
CA ASP A 159 -5.91 -15.34 -14.96
C ASP A 159 -6.71 -14.03 -14.77
N LEU A 160 -8.04 -14.15 -14.82
CA LEU A 160 -8.99 -13.10 -14.49
C LEU A 160 -9.79 -13.48 -13.25
N ALA A 161 -9.60 -12.74 -12.15
CA ALA A 161 -10.35 -12.93 -10.91
C ALA A 161 -11.72 -12.20 -10.99
N PRO A 162 -12.85 -12.88 -10.77
CA PRO A 162 -14.16 -12.23 -10.78
C PRO A 162 -14.31 -11.27 -9.58
N ARG A 163 -14.83 -10.06 -9.84
CA ARG A 163 -15.14 -9.07 -8.80
C ARG A 163 -16.40 -8.28 -9.18
N GLY A 164 -17.48 -8.50 -8.43
CA GLY A 164 -18.77 -7.89 -8.74
C GLY A 164 -19.29 -8.33 -10.11
N SER A 165 -19.56 -7.39 -11.01
CA SER A 165 -20.00 -7.65 -12.40
C SER A 165 -18.85 -7.69 -13.41
N GLY A 166 -17.60 -7.57 -12.98
CA GLY A 166 -16.42 -7.53 -13.85
C GLY A 166 -15.35 -8.51 -13.42
N TYR A 167 -14.17 -8.38 -14.05
CA TYR A 167 -12.99 -9.18 -13.77
C TYR A 167 -11.81 -8.26 -13.43
N CYS A 168 -10.85 -8.79 -12.69
CA CYS A 168 -9.58 -8.14 -12.38
C CYS A 168 -8.45 -9.01 -12.93
N ALA A 169 -7.40 -8.39 -13.44
CA ALA A 169 -6.23 -9.10 -13.92
C ALA A 169 -5.43 -9.67 -12.74
N LEU A 170 -5.16 -10.97 -12.74
CA LEU A 170 -4.13 -11.58 -11.90
C LEU A 170 -2.82 -11.56 -12.67
N VAL A 171 -1.87 -10.76 -12.20
CA VAL A 171 -0.60 -10.55 -12.89
C VAL A 171 0.58 -10.97 -12.04
N LYS A 172 1.65 -11.46 -12.67
CA LYS A 172 2.97 -11.62 -12.06
C LYS A 172 3.98 -10.70 -12.69
N ILE A 173 4.92 -10.22 -11.89
CA ILE A 173 6.14 -9.57 -12.36
C ILE A 173 7.28 -10.58 -12.25
N VAL A 174 7.91 -10.89 -13.38
CA VAL A 174 8.96 -11.91 -13.47
C VAL A 174 10.17 -11.40 -14.25
N THR A 175 11.29 -12.11 -14.12
CA THR A 175 12.36 -12.12 -15.13
C THR A 175 12.37 -13.50 -15.79
N ILE A 176 12.71 -13.54 -17.08
CA ILE A 176 12.76 -14.78 -17.87
C ILE A 176 14.17 -14.91 -18.46
N GLU A 177 14.87 -15.98 -18.11
CA GLU A 177 16.21 -16.31 -18.62
C GLU A 177 16.19 -17.73 -19.20
N GLY A 178 15.98 -17.84 -20.51
CA GLY A 178 15.80 -19.13 -21.17
C GLY A 178 14.53 -19.83 -20.67
N THR A 179 14.69 -20.98 -20.00
CA THR A 179 13.57 -21.72 -19.37
C THR A 179 13.34 -21.36 -17.90
N ASN A 180 14.22 -20.55 -17.32
CA ASN A 180 14.12 -20.14 -15.92
C ASN A 180 13.26 -18.90 -15.80
N MET A 181 12.37 -18.91 -14.82
CA MET A 181 11.51 -17.78 -14.47
C MET A 181 11.69 -17.49 -12.99
N ARG A 182 11.96 -16.22 -12.66
CA ARG A 182 12.02 -15.74 -11.28
C ARG A 182 10.90 -14.75 -11.05
N GLU A 183 10.00 -15.09 -10.12
CA GLU A 183 8.89 -14.23 -9.67
C GLU A 183 9.40 -13.22 -8.65
N PHE A 184 9.01 -11.95 -8.83
CA PHE A 184 9.29 -10.87 -7.90
C PHE A 184 8.04 -10.44 -7.16
N ASP A 185 6.91 -10.37 -7.85
CA ASP A 185 5.66 -9.94 -7.25
C ASP A 185 4.45 -10.47 -8.00
N ARG A 186 3.29 -10.37 -7.36
CA ARG A 186 2.00 -10.77 -7.91
C ARG A 186 0.89 -9.87 -7.39
N ALA A 187 0.00 -9.47 -8.30
CA ALA A 187 -1.09 -8.56 -7.98
C ALA A 187 -2.41 -8.96 -8.62
N GLN A 188 -3.51 -8.64 -7.93
CA GLN A 188 -4.83 -8.54 -8.53
C GLN A 188 -5.14 -7.07 -8.78
N ILE A 189 -5.29 -6.68 -10.05
CA ILE A 189 -5.50 -5.29 -10.46
C ILE A 189 -6.79 -5.20 -11.27
N CYS A 190 -7.77 -4.44 -10.78
CA CYS A 190 -9.06 -4.31 -11.45
C CYS A 190 -9.04 -3.15 -12.47
N PRO A 191 -9.94 -3.15 -13.46
CA PRO A 191 -10.12 -2.02 -14.37
C PRO A 191 -10.27 -0.69 -13.64
N GLY A 192 -9.45 0.29 -14.01
CA GLY A 192 -9.37 1.61 -13.37
C GLY A 192 -8.36 1.69 -12.23
N ASP A 193 -8.03 0.56 -11.59
CA ASP A 193 -7.09 0.51 -10.48
C ASP A 193 -5.63 0.55 -10.96
N SER A 194 -4.76 1.00 -10.06
CA SER A 194 -3.32 0.97 -10.24
C SER A 194 -2.67 0.15 -9.15
N TYR A 195 -1.64 -0.58 -9.54
CA TYR A 195 -0.73 -1.29 -8.67
C TYR A 195 0.64 -0.65 -8.75
N TYR A 196 1.34 -0.58 -7.62
CA TYR A 196 2.61 0.10 -7.55
C TYR A 196 3.68 -0.89 -7.12
N TRP A 197 4.81 -0.86 -7.79
CA TRP A 197 5.86 -1.84 -7.56
C TRP A 197 7.22 -1.15 -7.55
N VAL A 198 8.10 -1.59 -6.65
CA VAL A 198 9.49 -1.13 -6.56
C VAL A 198 10.39 -2.29 -6.93
N SER A 199 11.19 -2.13 -7.98
CA SER A 199 12.12 -3.19 -8.39
C SER A 199 13.29 -3.33 -7.41
N PRO A 200 14.01 -4.46 -7.42
CA PRO A 200 15.28 -4.62 -6.73
C PRO A 200 16.31 -3.50 -7.00
N GLU A 201 16.27 -2.84 -8.15
CA GLU A 201 17.11 -1.69 -8.50
C GLU A 201 16.55 -0.35 -8.01
N HIS A 202 15.48 -0.36 -7.21
CA HIS A 202 14.77 0.81 -6.67
C HIS A 202 14.08 1.69 -7.72
N HIS A 203 13.81 1.15 -8.91
CA HIS A 203 12.92 1.81 -9.85
C HIS A 203 11.47 1.65 -9.38
N LYS A 204 10.68 2.70 -9.54
CA LYS A 204 9.29 2.73 -9.10
C LYS A 204 8.40 2.62 -10.33
N TYR A 205 7.41 1.76 -10.26
CA TYR A 205 6.49 1.51 -11.35
C TYR A 205 5.05 1.72 -10.88
N ARG A 206 4.22 2.23 -11.78
CA ARG A 206 2.76 2.16 -11.67
C ARG A 206 2.24 1.31 -12.80
N ILE A 207 1.55 0.23 -12.48
CA ILE A 207 0.94 -0.72 -13.40
C ILE A 207 -0.56 -0.51 -13.31
N LYS A 208 -1.16 -0.02 -14.39
CA LYS A 208 -2.59 0.30 -14.43
C LYS A 208 -3.31 -0.68 -15.37
N VAL A 209 -4.40 -1.26 -14.89
CA VAL A 209 -5.31 -2.03 -15.75
C VAL A 209 -6.42 -1.12 -16.22
N MET A 210 -6.49 -0.87 -17.52
CA MET A 210 -7.51 -0.01 -18.11
C MET A 210 -8.83 -0.74 -18.26
N GLU A 211 -8.77 -1.99 -18.72
CA GLU A 211 -9.93 -2.83 -18.95
C GLU A 211 -9.52 -4.31 -18.98
N THR A 212 -10.50 -5.18 -18.78
CA THR A 212 -10.36 -6.63 -18.89
C THR A 212 -11.57 -7.19 -19.60
N ALA A 213 -11.40 -8.25 -20.39
CA ALA A 213 -12.55 -9.02 -20.86
C ALA A 213 -12.28 -10.51 -20.82
N SER A 214 -13.34 -11.28 -20.56
CA SER A 214 -13.35 -12.74 -20.65
C SER A 214 -14.38 -13.12 -21.73
N GLY A 215 -13.96 -13.89 -22.71
CA GLY A 215 -14.81 -14.42 -23.77
C GLY A 215 -15.86 -15.38 -23.19
N TYR A 216 -17.02 -15.46 -23.84
CA TYR A 216 -18.18 -16.24 -23.39
C TYR A 216 -17.93 -17.73 -23.13
N SER A 217 -16.84 -18.28 -23.68
CA SER A 217 -16.45 -19.67 -23.50
C SER A 217 -15.49 -19.90 -22.32
N GLY A 218 -15.01 -18.83 -21.65
CA GLY A 218 -13.95 -18.90 -20.63
C GLY A 218 -12.57 -19.23 -21.18
N ARG A 219 -12.41 -19.25 -22.51
CA ARG A 219 -11.20 -19.72 -23.22
C ARG A 219 -10.32 -18.59 -23.75
N ALA A 220 -10.86 -17.37 -23.74
CA ALA A 220 -10.14 -16.16 -24.12
C ALA A 220 -10.30 -15.13 -23.03
N ALA A 221 -9.21 -14.61 -22.50
CA ALA A 221 -9.24 -13.58 -21.47
C ALA A 221 -8.12 -12.59 -21.71
N TRP A 222 -8.42 -11.30 -21.74
CA TRP A 222 -7.45 -10.23 -21.92
C TRP A 222 -7.51 -9.17 -20.84
N ALA A 223 -6.39 -8.47 -20.66
CA ALA A 223 -6.30 -7.23 -19.89
C ALA A 223 -5.48 -6.19 -20.68
N ASN A 224 -5.97 -4.95 -20.71
CA ASN A 224 -5.20 -3.80 -21.19
C ASN A 224 -4.42 -3.21 -20.02
N ILE A 225 -3.09 -3.32 -20.09
CA ILE A 225 -2.16 -2.97 -19.00
C ILE A 225 -1.20 -1.89 -19.50
N VAL A 226 -1.09 -0.81 -18.73
CA VAL A 226 -0.15 0.29 -18.98
C VAL A 226 0.84 0.40 -17.84
N VAL A 227 2.13 0.52 -18.16
CA VAL A 227 3.22 0.63 -17.18
C VAL A 227 3.85 2.02 -17.26
N TYR A 228 3.95 2.68 -16.11
CA TYR A 228 4.64 3.96 -15.91
C TYR A 228 5.86 3.75 -15.00
N ARG A 229 6.90 4.57 -15.17
CA ARG A 229 8.13 4.58 -14.37
C ARG A 229 8.57 6.00 -14.03
#